data_AF-A0A9E7AUU8-F1
#
_entry.id   AF-A0A9E7AUU8-F1
#
_cell.length_a   1.000
_cell.length_b   1.000
_cell.length_c   1.000
_cell.angle_alpha   90.00
_cell.angle_beta   90.00
_cell.angle_gamma   90.00
#
_symmetry.space_group_name_H-M   'P 1'
#
loop_
_entity.id
_entity.type
_entity.pdbx_description
1 polymer ?
#
loop_
_entity_poly.entity_id
_entity_poly.type
_entity_poly.pdbx_seq_one_letter_code
_entity_poly.pdbx_strand_id
1 'polypeptide(L)'
;MGASALVNLLLDDWVTPANIRFVSLLYAAGGALAFPVGLFLARLVSLGRHWQVALAAAFVCLLATTIGFTGGLFALQYRSYYAQWHEPALTIGWSIQFVHTMATAFYQFIVLGIRLYFPLGFIALALASIWFARQQR
;
A
#
# COMPACT_ATOMS: atom_id res chain seq x y z
N MET A 1 -2.52 -4.97 7.71
CA MET A 1 -1.70 -5.15 6.50
C MET A 1 -0.47 -5.99 6.77
N GLY A 2 0.47 -5.56 7.64
CA GLY A 2 1.67 -6.34 7.97
C GLY A 2 1.41 -7.79 8.42
N ALA A 3 0.41 -8.03 9.27
CA ALA A 3 0.04 -9.39 9.68
C ALA A 3 -0.43 -10.28 8.51
N SER A 4 -1.12 -9.71 7.51
CA SER A 4 -1.52 -10.46 6.31
C SER A 4 -0.31 -10.90 5.50
N ALA A 5 0.65 -9.98 5.29
CA ALA A 5 1.88 -10.28 4.59
C ALA A 5 2.72 -11.31 5.36
N LEU A 6 2.84 -11.16 6.68
CA LEU A 6 3.56 -12.10 7.54
C LEU A 6 3.01 -13.52 7.42
N VAL A 7 1.69 -13.70 7.54
CA VAL A 7 1.06 -15.02 7.42
C VAL A 7 1.31 -15.63 6.05
N ASN A 8 1.16 -14.88 4.96
CA ASN A 8 1.43 -15.39 3.61
C ASN A 8 2.90 -15.81 3.45
N LEU A 9 3.84 -14.97 3.91
CA LEU A 9 5.28 -15.24 3.74
C LEU A 9 5.78 -16.37 4.62
N LEU A 10 5.15 -16.64 5.76
CA LEU A 10 5.46 -17.80 6.61
C LEU A 10 4.98 -19.12 6.01
N LEU A 11 4.04 -19.07 5.07
CA LEU A 11 3.56 -20.23 4.31
C LEU A 11 4.40 -20.50 3.06
N ASP A 12 5.32 -19.60 2.69
CA ASP A 12 6.22 -19.72 1.55
C ASP A 12 7.58 -20.28 1.99
N ASP A 13 7.98 -21.46 1.47
CA ASP A 13 9.19 -22.19 1.92
C ASP A 13 10.54 -21.60 1.46
N TRP A 14 10.55 -20.54 0.66
CA TRP A 14 11.75 -20.06 -0.05
C TRP A 14 12.33 -18.75 0.48
N VAL A 15 11.75 -18.16 1.53
CA VAL A 15 12.06 -16.80 2.00
C VAL A 15 12.85 -16.82 3.32
N THR A 16 13.90 -16.01 3.42
CA THR A 16 14.70 -15.91 4.66
C THR A 16 13.96 -15.14 5.77
N PRO A 17 14.20 -15.41 7.06
CA PRO A 17 13.55 -14.69 8.16
C PRO A 17 13.74 -13.16 8.12
N ALA A 18 14.90 -12.70 7.66
CA ALA A 18 15.19 -11.27 7.50
C ALA A 18 14.28 -10.63 6.43
N ASN A 19 14.10 -11.29 5.29
CA ASN A 19 13.22 -10.82 4.22
C ASN A 19 11.75 -10.84 4.65
N ILE A 20 11.30 -11.88 5.36
CA ILE A 20 9.95 -11.96 5.91
C ILE A 20 9.68 -10.75 6.83
N ARG A 21 10.60 -10.47 7.76
CA ARG A 21 10.48 -9.33 8.66
C ARG A 21 10.45 -8.01 7.89
N PHE A 22 11.35 -7.83 6.93
CA PHE A 22 11.43 -6.60 6.13
C PHE A 22 10.15 -6.33 5.36
N VAL A 23 9.65 -7.31 4.60
CA VAL A 23 8.42 -7.17 3.80
C VAL A 23 7.20 -6.99 4.71
N SER A 24 7.11 -7.73 5.81
CA SER A 24 6.01 -7.57 6.77
C SER A 24 5.96 -6.16 7.37
N LEU A 25 7.12 -5.59 7.72
CA LEU A 25 7.24 -4.22 8.21
C LEU A 25 6.91 -3.19 7.14
N LEU A 26 7.31 -3.43 5.89
CA LEU A 26 6.95 -2.58 4.75
C LEU A 26 5.42 -2.47 4.60
N TYR A 27 4.72 -3.61 4.66
CA TYR A 27 3.25 -3.65 4.59
C TYR A 27 2.59 -3.06 5.85
N ALA A 28 3.21 -3.21 7.02
CA ALA A 28 2.73 -2.57 8.24
C ALA A 28 2.83 -1.04 8.13
N ALA A 29 3.98 -0.52 7.70
CA ALA A 29 4.23 0.91 7.52
C ALA A 29 3.31 1.51 6.45
N GLY A 30 3.18 0.85 5.29
CA GLY A 30 2.29 1.28 4.23
C GLY A 30 0.83 1.35 4.68
N GLY A 31 0.35 0.33 5.41
CA GLY A 31 -0.98 0.35 6.01
C GLY A 31 -1.16 1.43 7.09
N ALA A 32 -0.14 1.67 7.92
CA ALA A 32 -0.17 2.69 8.98
C ALA A 32 -0.24 4.11 8.41
N LEU A 33 0.47 4.39 7.32
CA LEU A 33 0.39 5.67 6.60
C LEU A 33 -0.93 5.81 5.83
N ALA A 34 -1.36 4.75 5.18
CA ALA A 34 -2.59 4.74 4.39
C ALA A 34 -3.83 4.97 5.23
N PHE A 35 -3.88 4.42 6.45
CA PHE A 35 -5.08 4.47 7.29
C PHE A 35 -5.59 5.91 7.57
N PRO A 36 -4.81 6.83 8.17
CA PRO A 36 -5.28 8.19 8.43
C PRO A 36 -5.60 8.95 7.14
N VAL A 37 -4.81 8.78 6.08
CA VAL A 37 -5.03 9.46 4.80
C VAL A 37 -6.29 8.95 4.12
N GLY A 38 -6.49 7.64 4.09
CA GLY A 38 -7.66 7.00 3.51
C GLY A 38 -8.95 7.36 4.25
N LEU A 39 -8.92 7.42 5.58
CA LEU A 39 -10.06 7.90 6.37
C LEU A 39 -10.37 9.38 6.11
N PHE A 40 -9.33 10.23 6.02
CA PHE A 40 -9.52 11.64 5.71
C PHE A 40 -10.18 11.83 4.34
N LEU A 41 -9.66 11.17 3.31
CA LEU A 41 -10.23 11.22 1.96
C LEU A 41 -11.66 10.65 1.93
N ALA A 42 -11.91 9.55 2.64
CA ALA A 42 -13.26 8.98 2.74
C ALA A 42 -14.26 9.97 3.33
N ARG A 43 -13.88 10.72 4.39
CA ARG A 43 -14.73 11.76 4.99
C ARG A 43 -15.04 12.88 4.01
N LEU A 44 -14.04 13.35 3.27
CA LEU A 44 -14.26 14.38 2.26
C LEU A 44 -15.23 13.91 1.17
N VAL A 45 -15.09 12.66 0.71
CA VAL A 45 -15.92 12.08 -0.35
C VAL A 45 -17.35 11.77 0.14
N SER A 46 -17.52 11.41 1.41
CA SER A 46 -18.81 10.99 1.97
C SER A 46 -19.56 12.07 2.76
N LEU A 47 -19.08 13.32 2.76
CA LEU A 47 -19.65 14.40 3.56
C LEU A 47 -21.16 14.59 3.26
N GLY A 48 -22.00 14.48 4.29
CA GLY A 48 -23.45 14.63 4.17
C GLY A 48 -24.15 13.53 3.36
N ARG A 49 -23.47 12.40 3.10
CA ARG A 49 -24.01 11.30 2.30
C ARG A 49 -24.48 10.14 3.17
N HIS A 50 -25.41 9.37 2.61
CA HIS A 50 -25.97 8.18 3.25
C HIS A 50 -24.92 7.09 3.51
N TRP A 51 -25.17 6.21 4.47
CA TRP A 51 -24.19 5.23 4.98
C TRP A 51 -23.58 4.32 3.90
N GLN A 52 -24.36 3.96 2.86
CA GLN A 52 -23.89 3.13 1.75
C GLN A 52 -22.78 3.82 0.96
N VAL A 53 -22.90 5.13 0.75
CA VAL A 53 -21.87 5.92 0.06
C VAL A 53 -20.66 6.10 0.97
N ALA A 54 -20.86 6.28 2.27
CA ALA A 54 -19.76 6.34 3.24
C ALA A 54 -18.97 5.02 3.30
N LEU A 55 -19.65 3.87 3.21
CA LEU A 55 -19.01 2.55 3.15
C LEU A 55 -18.16 2.40 1.88
N ALA A 56 -18.74 2.72 0.72
CA ALA A 56 -18.03 2.64 -0.56
C ALA A 56 -16.83 3.60 -0.61
N ALA A 57 -17.02 4.84 -0.15
CA ALA A 57 -15.95 5.83 -0.06
C ALA A 57 -14.82 5.34 0.85
N ALA A 58 -15.14 4.82 2.04
CA ALA A 58 -14.14 4.26 2.96
C ALA A 58 -13.37 3.11 2.32
N PHE A 59 -14.07 2.15 1.71
CA PHE A 59 -13.41 0.99 1.09
C PHE A 59 -12.48 1.42 -0.04
N VAL A 60 -12.95 2.25 -0.97
CA VAL A 60 -12.15 2.70 -2.13
C VAL A 60 -10.98 3.57 -1.68
N CYS A 61 -11.19 4.54 -0.79
CA CYS A 61 -10.12 5.41 -0.33
C CYS A 61 -9.07 4.65 0.48
N LEU A 62 -9.47 3.77 1.39
CA LEU A 62 -8.54 2.95 2.16
C LEU A 62 -7.79 1.95 1.27
N LEU A 63 -8.46 1.35 0.27
CA LEU A 63 -7.80 0.45 -0.69
C LEU A 63 -6.75 1.20 -1.52
N ALA A 64 -7.16 2.30 -2.15
CA ALA A 64 -6.30 3.09 -3.04
C ALA A 64 -5.09 3.64 -2.28
N THR A 65 -5.29 4.18 -1.08
CA THR A 65 -4.18 4.66 -0.24
C THR A 65 -3.30 3.52 0.25
N THR A 66 -3.84 2.36 0.61
CA THR A 66 -3.04 1.19 1.03
C THR A 66 -2.13 0.71 -0.10
N ILE A 67 -2.66 0.61 -1.33
CA ILE A 67 -1.86 0.26 -2.52
C ILE A 67 -0.84 1.36 -2.82
N GLY A 68 -1.26 2.63 -2.81
CA GLY A 68 -0.41 3.79 -3.07
C GLY A 68 0.77 3.91 -2.12
N PHE A 69 0.54 3.89 -0.81
CA PHE A 69 1.60 4.02 0.19
C PHE A 69 2.51 2.79 0.23
N THR A 70 1.96 1.59 0.24
CA THR A 70 2.80 0.37 0.32
C THR A 70 3.60 0.17 -0.98
N GLY A 71 2.96 0.35 -2.13
CA GLY A 71 3.63 0.29 -3.43
C GLY A 71 4.63 1.42 -3.61
N GLY A 72 4.35 2.62 -3.09
CA GLY A 72 5.28 3.74 -3.09
C GLY A 72 6.52 3.47 -2.23
N LEU A 73 6.35 2.94 -1.02
CA LEU A 73 7.47 2.52 -0.17
C LEU A 73 8.29 1.40 -0.84
N PHE A 74 7.62 0.42 -1.45
CA PHE A 74 8.28 -0.61 -2.26
C PHE A 74 9.09 0.01 -3.39
N ALA A 75 8.50 0.93 -4.16
CA ALA A 75 9.16 1.58 -5.29
C ALA A 75 10.37 2.41 -4.84
N LEU A 76 10.30 3.10 -3.69
CA LEU A 76 11.43 3.82 -3.11
C LEU A 76 12.57 2.85 -2.72
N GLN A 77 12.24 1.71 -2.10
CA GLN A 77 13.25 0.71 -1.76
C GLN A 77 13.85 0.04 -3.00
N TYR A 78 13.03 -0.21 -4.02
CA TYR A 78 13.50 -0.70 -5.31
C TYR A 78 14.45 0.31 -5.96
N ARG A 79 14.05 1.58 -6.00
CA ARG A 79 14.86 2.66 -6.59
C ARG A 79 16.14 2.93 -5.80
N SER A 80 16.16 2.73 -4.48
CA SER A 80 17.38 2.88 -3.67
C SER A 80 18.41 1.80 -4.01
N TYR A 81 17.97 0.54 -4.15
CA TYR A 81 18.82 -0.56 -4.61
C TYR A 81 19.40 -0.28 -6.00
N TYR A 82 18.56 0.17 -6.94
CA TYR A 82 19.01 0.43 -8.30
C TYR A 82 19.78 1.75 -8.48
N ALA A 83 19.92 2.57 -7.43
CA ALA A 83 20.47 3.92 -7.57
C ALA A 83 21.89 3.98 -8.12
N GLN A 84 22.72 2.98 -7.83
CA GLN A 84 24.12 2.93 -8.24
C GLN A 84 24.34 2.76 -9.76
N TRP A 85 23.30 2.34 -10.51
CA TRP A 85 23.36 2.19 -11.97
C TRP A 85 22.71 3.36 -12.72
N HIS A 86 22.36 4.43 -12.00
CA HIS A 86 21.71 5.60 -12.57
C HIS A 86 22.69 6.77 -12.68
N GLU A 87 22.34 7.71 -13.57
CA GLU A 87 23.05 8.98 -13.72
C GLU A 87 23.07 9.78 -12.41
N PRO A 88 23.99 10.75 -12.25
CA PRO A 88 24.01 11.64 -11.10
C PRO A 88 22.66 12.33 -10.88
N ALA A 89 22.30 12.49 -9.61
CA ALA A 89 21.03 13.08 -9.20
C ALA A 89 20.82 14.47 -9.82
N LEU A 90 19.56 14.79 -10.10
CA LEU A 90 19.12 16.09 -10.65
C LEU A 90 19.59 16.40 -12.08
N THR A 91 20.13 15.42 -12.80
CA THR A 91 20.28 15.50 -14.26
C THR A 91 18.94 15.17 -14.94
N ILE A 92 18.79 15.58 -16.21
CA ILE A 92 17.63 15.21 -17.04
C ILE A 92 17.55 13.68 -17.18
N GLY A 93 18.70 13.03 -17.43
CA GLY A 93 18.80 11.57 -17.53
C GLY A 93 18.35 10.87 -16.26
N TRP A 94 18.84 11.31 -15.09
CA TRP A 94 18.41 10.78 -13.80
C TRP A 94 16.91 10.96 -13.57
N SER A 95 16.33 12.10 -13.96
CA SER A 95 14.91 12.37 -13.77
C SER A 95 14.04 11.39 -14.56
N ILE A 96 14.38 11.16 -15.84
CA ILE A 96 13.70 10.18 -16.70
C ILE A 96 13.83 8.77 -16.10
N GLN A 97 15.05 8.39 -15.71
CA GLN A 97 15.33 7.09 -15.11
C GLN A 97 14.59 6.88 -13.77
N PHE A 98 14.49 7.92 -12.95
CA PHE A 98 13.78 7.88 -11.67
C PHE A 98 12.30 7.61 -11.88
N VAL A 99 11.65 8.37 -12.76
CA VAL A 99 10.21 8.18 -13.06
C VAL A 99 9.96 6.77 -13.60
N HIS A 100 10.76 6.31 -14.56
CA HIS A 100 10.59 4.99 -15.17
C HIS A 100 10.79 3.85 -14.16
N THR A 101 11.81 3.95 -13.31
CA THR A 101 12.09 2.94 -12.28
C THR A 101 10.99 2.90 -11.23
N MET A 102 10.55 4.07 -10.74
CA MET A 102 9.45 4.17 -9.78
C MET A 102 8.16 3.59 -10.36
N ALA A 103 7.81 3.93 -11.61
CA ALA A 103 6.62 3.43 -12.27
C ALA A 103 6.67 1.91 -12.48
N THR A 104 7.82 1.39 -12.92
CA THR A 104 8.03 -0.05 -13.12
C THR A 104 7.91 -0.81 -11.80
N ALA A 105 8.57 -0.34 -10.74
CA ALA A 105 8.49 -0.96 -9.42
C ALA A 105 7.06 -0.92 -8.85
N PHE A 106 6.35 0.20 -9.02
CA PHE A 106 4.96 0.32 -8.59
C PHE A 106 4.05 -0.65 -9.35
N TYR A 107 4.24 -0.80 -10.66
CA TYR A 107 3.55 -1.80 -11.46
C TYR A 107 3.83 -3.24 -10.99
N GLN A 108 5.11 -3.57 -10.74
CA GLN A 108 5.48 -4.87 -10.18
C GLN A 108 4.79 -5.14 -8.85
N PHE A 109 4.69 -4.13 -7.97
CA PHE A 109 3.96 -4.25 -6.73
C PHE A 109 2.46 -4.51 -6.94
N ILE A 110 1.82 -3.85 -7.90
CA ILE A 110 0.41 -4.10 -8.21
C ILE A 110 0.21 -5.56 -8.63
N VAL A 111 1.06 -6.07 -9.53
CA VAL A 111 0.92 -7.43 -10.09
C VAL A 111 1.25 -8.51 -9.05
N LEU A 112 2.31 -8.32 -8.28
CA LEU A 112 2.86 -9.37 -7.41
C LEU A 112 2.61 -9.14 -5.92
N GLY A 113 2.54 -7.90 -5.49
CA GLY A 113 2.45 -7.52 -4.07
C GLY A 113 1.03 -7.54 -3.52
N ILE A 114 0.01 -7.23 -4.33
CA ILE A 114 -1.38 -7.15 -3.84
C ILE A 114 -1.87 -8.49 -3.25
N ARG A 115 -1.37 -9.62 -3.76
CA ARG A 115 -1.74 -10.95 -3.25
C ARG A 115 -1.45 -11.13 -1.75
N LEU A 116 -0.41 -10.46 -1.22
CA LEU A 116 -0.06 -10.54 0.21
C LEU A 116 -1.10 -9.86 1.12
N TYR A 117 -2.03 -9.08 0.56
CA TYR A 117 -3.19 -8.57 1.31
C TYR A 117 -4.31 -9.60 1.46
N PHE A 118 -4.30 -10.69 0.71
CA PHE A 118 -5.35 -11.70 0.81
C PHE A 118 -5.02 -12.79 1.84
N PRO A 119 -6.03 -13.32 2.55
CA PRO A 119 -7.38 -12.75 2.72
C PRO A 119 -7.43 -11.68 3.83
N LEU A 120 -6.50 -11.71 4.79
CA LEU A 120 -6.61 -11.00 6.06
C LEU A 120 -6.60 -9.47 5.90
N GLY A 121 -5.80 -8.93 4.97
CA GLY A 121 -5.78 -7.50 4.67
C GLY A 121 -7.11 -6.99 4.14
N PHE A 122 -7.76 -7.75 3.25
CA PHE A 122 -9.09 -7.41 2.72
C PHE A 122 -10.18 -7.50 3.79
N ILE A 123 -10.12 -8.49 4.69
CA ILE A 123 -11.04 -8.57 5.83
C ILE A 123 -10.87 -7.33 6.73
N ALA A 124 -9.64 -6.96 7.06
CA ALA A 124 -9.37 -5.77 7.86
C ALA A 124 -9.88 -4.48 7.18
N LEU A 125 -9.71 -4.38 5.86
CA LEU A 125 -10.22 -3.26 5.07
C LEU A 125 -11.75 -3.16 5.10
N ALA A 126 -12.45 -4.28 4.94
CA ALA A 126 -13.90 -4.34 5.01
C ALA A 126 -14.40 -3.95 6.40
N LEU A 127 -13.79 -4.48 7.46
CA LEU A 127 -14.14 -4.14 8.85
C LEU A 127 -13.92 -2.65 9.15
N ALA A 128 -12.78 -2.09 8.72
CA ALA A 128 -12.50 -0.66 8.86
C ALA A 128 -13.51 0.22 8.12
N SER A 129 -13.93 -0.21 6.91
CA SER A 129 -14.92 0.51 6.11
C SER A 129 -16.30 0.49 6.75
N ILE A 130 -16.72 -0.66 7.29
CA ILE A 130 -17.99 -0.79 8.03
C ILE A 130 -17.96 0.06 9.31
N TRP A 131 -16.85 0.01 10.05
CA TRP A 131 -16.66 0.84 11.24
C TRP A 131 -16.79 2.34 10.92
N PHE A 132 -16.13 2.79 9.84
CA PHE A 132 -16.22 4.17 9.38
C PHE A 132 -17.65 4.58 9.02
N ALA A 133 -18.33 3.78 8.19
CA ALA A 133 -19.68 4.09 7.73
C ALA A 133 -20.70 4.15 8.88
N ARG A 134 -20.49 3.37 9.95
CA ARG A 134 -21.33 3.38 11.15
C ARG A 134 -21.18 4.67 11.98
N GLN A 135 -20.05 5.37 11.89
CA GLN A 135 -19.83 6.65 12.56
C GLN A 135 -20.47 7.84 11.85
N GLN A 136 -20.84 7.67 10.58
CA GLN A 136 -21.49 8.70 9.77
C GLN A 136 -23.03 8.63 9.88
N ARG A 137 -23.55 7.94 10.90
CA ARG A 137 -24.98 7.84 11.20
C ARG A 137 -25.50 9.09 11.88
#